data_AF-A0A954W9E2-F1
#
_entry.id   AF-A0A954W9E2-F1
#
_cell.length_a   1.000
_cell.length_b   1.000
_cell.length_c   1.000
_cell.angle_alpha   90.00
_cell.angle_beta   90.00
_cell.angle_gamma   90.00
#
_symmetry.space_group_name_H-M   'P 1'
#
loop_
_entity.id
_entity.type
_entity.pdbx_description
1 polymer ?
#
loop_
_entity_poly.entity_id
_entity_poly.type
_entity_poly.pdbx_seq_one_letter_code
_entity_poly.pdbx_strand_id
1 'polypeptide(L)'
;VTLDGQPLDGAAVTFQPTGGGNPGPGSYGRTDADGRFSLKMVTDDSPGALPGKHMVTISTSGDSTETDDSGRLLSERVPSPYNDLGVETNVPEGGTDAANFDLQTAGS
;
A
#
# COMPACT_ATOMS: atom_id res chain seq x y z
N VAL A 1 3.13 0.89 -8.20
CA VAL A 1 4.01 0.31 -7.16
C VAL A 1 5.01 -0.60 -7.85
N THR A 2 6.29 -0.34 -7.63
CA THR A 2 7.38 -1.16 -8.15
C THR A 2 8.31 -1.59 -7.01
N LEU A 3 9.00 -2.72 -7.18
CA LEU A 3 10.09 -3.18 -6.32
C LEU A 3 11.32 -3.41 -7.21
N ASP A 4 12.41 -2.70 -6.93
CA ASP A 4 13.63 -2.70 -7.73
C ASP A 4 13.39 -2.41 -9.22
N GLY A 5 12.44 -1.50 -9.49
CA GLY A 5 12.06 -1.08 -10.85
C GLY A 5 11.14 -2.06 -11.59
N GLN A 6 10.70 -3.15 -10.96
CA GLN A 6 9.74 -4.10 -11.53
C GLN A 6 8.35 -3.92 -10.92
N PRO A 7 7.26 -4.07 -11.69
CA PRO A 7 5.90 -4.08 -11.12
C PRO A 7 5.77 -5.08 -9.98
N LEU A 8 5.20 -4.64 -8.86
CA LEU A 8 4.97 -5.50 -7.72
C LEU A 8 3.50 -5.94 -7.69
N ASP A 9 3.25 -7.16 -8.14
CA ASP A 9 1.93 -7.80 -8.11
C ASP A 9 1.52 -8.25 -6.71
N GLY A 10 0.22 -8.19 -6.44
CA GLY A 10 -0.39 -8.82 -5.26
C GLY A 10 -0.05 -8.19 -3.91
N ALA A 11 0.61 -7.02 -3.88
CA ALA A 11 0.93 -6.30 -2.65
C ALA A 11 -0.30 -5.57 -2.11
N ALA A 12 -0.55 -5.71 -0.81
CA ALA A 12 -1.48 -4.89 -0.07
C ALA A 12 -0.88 -3.50 0.12
N VAL A 13 -1.69 -2.47 -0.15
CA VAL A 13 -1.34 -1.06 -0.02
C VAL A 13 -2.36 -0.42 0.92
N THR A 14 -1.89 0.11 2.04
CA THR A 14 -2.76 0.71 3.06
C THR A 14 -2.38 2.16 3.27
N PHE A 15 -3.37 3.04 3.25
CA PHE A 15 -3.25 4.47 3.47
C PHE A 15 -3.93 4.80 4.79
N GLN A 16 -3.14 5.19 5.79
CA GLN A 16 -3.63 5.61 7.10
C GLN A 16 -3.48 7.13 7.25
N PRO A 17 -4.59 7.90 7.39
CA PRO A 17 -4.52 9.34 7.63
C PRO A 17 -3.61 9.67 8.82
N THR A 18 -2.74 10.65 8.66
CA THR A 18 -1.87 11.19 9.72
C THR A 18 -2.26 12.62 10.07
N GLY A 19 -2.33 12.93 11.37
CA GLY A 19 -2.77 14.23 11.85
C GLY A 19 -3.12 14.23 13.33
N GLY A 20 -3.40 15.41 13.88
CA GLY A 20 -3.81 15.54 15.28
C GLY A 20 -5.26 15.09 15.51
N GLY A 21 -5.50 14.38 16.61
CA GLY A 21 -6.84 13.94 17.01
C GLY A 21 -7.24 12.59 16.41
N ASN A 22 -8.44 12.53 15.82
CA ASN A 22 -8.95 11.36 15.09
C ASN A 22 -8.91 11.69 13.57
N PRO A 23 -7.81 11.34 12.87
CA PRO A 23 -7.57 11.78 11.49
C PRO A 23 -8.48 11.09 10.46
N GLY A 24 -9.34 10.18 10.90
CA GLY A 24 -10.34 9.51 10.07
C GLY A 24 -9.95 8.07 9.70
N PRO A 25 -10.86 7.35 9.03
CA PRO A 25 -10.63 5.97 8.58
C PRO A 25 -9.56 5.89 7.50
N GLY A 26 -8.84 4.76 7.48
CA GLY A 26 -7.90 4.41 6.42
C GLY A 26 -8.57 3.96 5.13
N SER A 27 -7.73 3.66 4.14
CA SER A 27 -8.13 3.02 2.89
C SER A 27 -7.12 1.97 2.49
N TYR A 28 -7.53 1.00 1.70
CA TYR A 28 -6.71 -0.14 1.32
C TYR A 28 -6.93 -0.53 -0.14
N GLY A 29 -5.93 -1.16 -0.74
CA GLY A 29 -5.99 -1.69 -2.10
C GLY A 29 -4.99 -2.81 -2.29
N ARG A 30 -5.11 -3.54 -3.40
CA ARG A 30 -4.14 -4.56 -3.79
C ARG A 30 -3.62 -4.26 -5.18
N THR A 31 -2.32 -4.44 -5.39
CA THR A 31 -1.71 -4.21 -6.70
C THR A 31 -2.04 -5.33 -7.67
N ASP A 32 -2.26 -4.96 -8.94
CA ASP A 32 -2.40 -5.88 -10.08
C ASP A 32 -1.02 -6.29 -10.65
N ALA A 33 -1.04 -7.12 -11.70
CA ALA A 33 0.17 -7.60 -12.38
C ALA A 33 1.04 -6.48 -12.97
N ASP A 34 0.47 -5.29 -13.21
CA ASP A 34 1.18 -4.10 -13.67
C ASP A 34 1.59 -3.19 -12.49
N GLY A 35 1.40 -3.63 -11.25
CA GLY A 35 1.74 -2.89 -10.04
C GLY A 35 0.79 -1.72 -9.75
N ARG A 36 -0.37 -1.65 -10.42
CA ARG A 36 -1.39 -0.60 -10.21
C ARG A 36 -2.36 -1.03 -9.13
N PHE A 37 -2.88 -0.08 -8.38
CA PHE A 37 -3.85 -0.33 -7.31
C PHE A 37 -5.00 0.68 -7.37
N SER A 38 -6.13 0.33 -6.77
CA SER A 38 -7.24 1.24 -6.52
C SER A 38 -7.63 1.11 -5.06
N LEU A 39 -7.79 2.24 -4.38
CA LEU A 39 -8.09 2.28 -2.96
C LEU A 39 -9.60 2.18 -2.72
N LYS A 40 -9.95 1.57 -1.60
CA LYS A 40 -11.29 1.54 -1.03
C LYS A 40 -11.21 1.94 0.43
N MET A 41 -12.18 2.72 0.88
CA MET A 41 -12.31 3.11 2.29
C MET A 41 -12.62 1.89 3.16
N VAL A 42 -11.94 1.75 4.30
CA VAL A 42 -12.14 0.60 5.21
C VAL A 42 -13.55 0.56 5.82
N THR A 43 -14.28 1.68 5.79
CA THR A 43 -15.59 1.82 6.44
C THR A 43 -16.76 1.31 5.60
N ASP A 44 -16.69 1.47 4.29
CA ASP A 44 -17.84 1.26 3.39
C ASP A 44 -17.46 0.80 1.98
N ASP A 45 -16.18 0.47 1.75
CA ASP A 45 -15.62 0.13 0.44
C ASP A 45 -15.80 1.19 -0.65
N SER A 46 -16.14 2.43 -0.29
CA SER A 46 -16.23 3.53 -1.25
C SER A 46 -14.87 3.79 -1.90
N PRO A 47 -14.83 4.11 -3.20
CA PRO A 47 -13.58 4.24 -3.92
C PRO A 47 -12.80 5.47 -3.46
N GLY A 48 -11.49 5.31 -3.31
CA GLY A 48 -10.53 6.37 -3.01
C GLY A 48 -10.03 6.36 -1.57
N ALA A 49 -9.55 7.54 -1.14
CA ALA A 49 -8.96 7.81 0.16
C ALA A 49 -9.32 9.24 0.58
N LEU A 50 -9.28 9.52 1.88
CA LEU A 50 -9.48 10.88 2.38
C LEU A 50 -8.35 11.82 1.90
N PRO A 51 -8.65 13.08 1.52
CA PRO A 51 -7.62 14.08 1.26
C PRO A 51 -6.77 14.36 2.50
N GLY A 52 -5.49 14.68 2.31
CA GLY A 52 -4.55 15.03 3.37
C GLY A 52 -3.34 14.10 3.44
N LYS A 53 -2.60 14.19 4.55
CA LYS A 53 -1.41 13.37 4.78
C LYS A 53 -1.78 11.97 5.22
N HIS A 54 -1.06 10.98 4.70
CA HIS A 54 -1.19 9.58 5.06
C HIS A 54 0.18 8.96 5.28
N MET A 55 0.22 7.98 6.19
CA MET A 55 1.28 6.98 6.21
C MET A 55 0.86 5.82 5.34
N VAL A 56 1.69 5.45 4.38
CA VAL A 56 1.42 4.36 3.44
C VAL A 56 2.28 3.17 3.77
N THR A 57 1.67 2.04 4.09
CA THR A 57 2.37 0.77 4.25
C THR A 57 2.08 -0.13 3.06
N ILE A 58 3.11 -0.84 2.60
CA ILE A 58 3.03 -1.75 1.47
C ILE A 58 3.63 -3.08 1.87
N SER A 59 2.86 -4.15 1.72
CA SER A 59 3.26 -5.48 2.18
C SER A 59 2.75 -6.55 1.22
N THR A 60 3.58 -7.56 0.96
CA THR A 60 3.15 -8.77 0.24
C THR A 60 2.63 -9.87 1.17
N SER A 61 2.86 -9.72 2.48
CA SER A 61 2.46 -10.66 3.52
C SER A 61 1.18 -10.25 4.28
N GLY A 62 0.75 -8.98 4.17
CA GLY A 62 -0.16 -8.30 5.10
C GLY A 62 -1.57 -8.85 5.29
N ASP A 63 -2.10 -9.66 4.37
CA ASP A 63 -3.43 -10.30 4.49
C ASP A 63 -3.52 -11.65 3.77
N SER A 64 -2.38 -12.17 3.33
CA SER A 64 -2.32 -13.30 2.42
C SER A 64 -2.25 -14.62 3.20
N THR A 65 -3.33 -15.39 3.18
CA THR A 65 -3.24 -16.87 3.28
C THR A 65 -2.69 -17.48 1.99
N GLU A 66 -2.28 -16.64 1.05
CA GLU A 66 -1.73 -17.04 -0.23
C GLU A 66 -0.42 -17.76 0.00
N THR A 67 -0.47 -19.02 -0.37
CA THR A 67 0.66 -19.91 -0.38
C THR A 67 1.17 -20.05 -1.80
N ASP A 68 2.47 -20.25 -1.96
CA ASP A 68 3.01 -20.74 -3.22
C ASP A 68 2.39 -22.12 -3.59
N ASP A 69 2.71 -22.63 -4.78
CA ASP A 69 2.25 -23.94 -5.26
C ASP A 69 2.64 -25.11 -4.31
N SER A 70 3.52 -24.87 -3.34
CA SER A 70 3.95 -25.83 -2.32
C SER A 70 3.23 -25.68 -0.98
N GLY A 71 2.28 -24.75 -0.86
CA GLY A 71 1.54 -24.52 0.39
C GLY A 71 2.33 -23.69 1.40
N ARG A 72 3.41 -22.98 1.00
CA ARG A 72 4.17 -22.10 1.89
C ARG A 72 3.69 -20.67 1.77
N LEU A 73 3.46 -20.04 2.91
CA LEU A 73 3.11 -18.61 2.96
C LEU A 73 4.12 -17.82 2.15
N LEU A 74 3.63 -16.93 1.29
CA LEU A 74 4.48 -16.03 0.55
C LEU A 74 5.29 -15.18 1.56
N SER A 75 6.61 -15.30 1.50
CA SER A 75 7.51 -14.47 2.30
C SER A 75 7.35 -13.01 1.92
N GLU A 76 7.44 -12.12 2.91
CA GLU A 76 7.47 -10.69 2.66
C GLU A 76 8.64 -10.32 1.73
N ARG A 77 8.30 -9.68 0.61
CA ARG A 77 9.26 -9.17 -0.39
C ARG A 77 9.56 -7.69 -0.19
N VAL A 78 8.67 -6.95 0.45
CA VAL A 78 8.80 -5.50 0.65
C VAL A 78 9.66 -5.26 1.88
N PRO A 79 10.81 -4.55 1.76
CA PRO A 79 11.69 -4.30 2.89
C PRO A 79 11.12 -3.23 3.84
N SER A 80 11.63 -3.22 5.07
CA SER A 80 11.50 -2.07 5.95
C SER A 80 12.24 -0.87 5.34
N PRO A 81 11.75 0.37 5.46
CA PRO A 81 10.60 0.79 6.28
C PRO A 81 9.23 0.58 5.63
N TYR A 82 9.14 0.29 4.33
CA TYR A 82 7.88 0.37 3.58
C TYR A 82 6.78 -0.57 4.09
N ASN A 83 7.14 -1.75 4.60
CA ASN A 83 6.21 -2.74 5.13
C ASN A 83 5.82 -2.55 6.61
N ASP A 84 6.50 -1.67 7.33
CA ASP A 84 6.35 -1.53 8.79
C ASP A 84 6.07 -0.07 9.17
N LEU A 85 7.07 0.80 9.03
CA LEU A 85 6.92 2.23 9.34
C LEU A 85 6.13 2.99 8.27
N GLY A 86 6.18 2.51 7.03
CA GLY A 86 5.55 3.13 5.88
C GLY A 86 6.28 4.36 5.35
N VAL A 87 5.68 4.97 4.33
CA VAL A 87 6.13 6.20 3.69
C VAL A 87 5.04 7.26 3.71
N GLU A 88 5.40 8.50 3.99
CA GLU A 88 4.42 9.60 3.98
C GLU A 88 4.02 9.96 2.54
N THR A 89 2.73 10.17 2.33
CA THR A 89 2.19 10.75 1.10
C THR A 89 1.10 11.77 1.40
N ASN A 90 0.78 12.62 0.44
CA ASN A 90 -0.34 13.55 0.53
C ASN A 90 -1.33 13.29 -0.59
N VAL A 91 -2.56 12.94 -0.22
CA VAL A 91 -3.70 12.79 -1.15
C VAL A 91 -4.27 14.19 -1.42
N PRO A 92 -4.24 14.68 -2.67
CA PRO A 92 -4.77 16.01 -3.01
C PRO A 92 -6.31 16.04 -2.92
N GLU A 93 -6.86 17.24 -2.76
CA GLU A 93 -8.30 17.45 -2.90
C GLU A 93 -8.74 17.07 -4.32
N GLY A 94 -9.73 16.17 -4.43
CA GLY A 94 -10.16 15.58 -5.71
C GLY A 94 -9.48 14.26 -6.08
N GLY A 95 -8.50 13.80 -5.29
CA GLY A 95 -7.80 12.53 -5.52
C GLY A 95 -6.75 12.59 -6.63
N THR A 96 -6.08 11.46 -6.87
CA THR A 96 -5.05 11.32 -7.91
C THR A 96 -4.95 9.87 -8.40
N ASP A 97 -4.59 9.70 -9.66
CA ASP A 97 -4.20 8.43 -10.29
C ASP A 97 -2.67 8.30 -10.45
N ALA A 98 -1.92 9.32 -10.01
CA ALA A 98 -0.47 9.43 -10.20
C ALA A 98 0.36 9.02 -8.97
N ALA A 99 -0.27 8.42 -7.96
CA ALA A 99 0.45 7.93 -6.78
C ALA A 99 1.30 6.71 -7.13
N ASN A 100 2.61 6.91 -7.28
CA ASN A 100 3.57 5.83 -7.51
C ASN A 100 4.51 5.66 -6.31
N PHE A 101 4.83 4.40 -6.00
CA PHE A 101 5.77 4.02 -4.95
C PHE A 101 6.84 3.13 -5.56
N ASP A 102 8.07 3.64 -5.58
CA ASP A 102 9.23 2.94 -6.12
C ASP A 102 10.06 2.38 -4.96
N LEU A 103 9.81 1.12 -4.63
CA LEU A 103 10.42 0.42 -3.51
C LEU A 103 11.79 -0.14 -3.94
N GLN A 104 12.74 -0.19 -3.01
CA GLN A 104 14.09 -0.69 -3.27
C GLN A 104 14.50 -1.65 -2.15
N THR A 105 15.04 -2.82 -2.51
CA THR A 105 15.58 -3.81 -1.55
C THR A 105 16.96 -3.45 -1.02
N ALA A 106 17.73 -2.66 -1.77
CA ALA A 106 19.06 -2.23 -1.41
C ALA A 106 19.08 -0.73 -1.05
N GLY A 107 19.43 -0.40 0.19
CA GLY A 107 19.73 0.98 0.62
C GLY A 107 18.78 1.63 1.62
N SER A 108 18.08 0.85 2.46
CA SER A 108 17.44 1.38 3.68
C SER A 108 18.44 1.50 4.83
#